data_AF-A0A442MHN6-F1
#
_entry.id   AF-A0A442MHN6-F1
#
_cell.length_a   1.000
_cell.length_b   1.000
_cell.length_c   1.000
_cell.angle_alpha   90.00
_cell.angle_beta   90.00
_cell.angle_gamma   90.00
#
_symmetry.space_group_name_H-M   'P 1'
#
loop_
_entity.id
_entity.type
_entity.pdbx_description
1 polymer ?
#
loop_
_entity_poly.entity_id
_entity_poly.type
_entity_poly.pdbx_seq_one_letter_code
_entity_poly.pdbx_strand_id
1 'polypeptide(L)' 'MKFSDNGYYLEEYTKCDNCGVLLYRSPIRMTVDGANKRYCSDWCVDWDMKRESELANRKREAEAVEPRRQRVAMGK' A
#
# COMPACT_ATOMS: atom_id res chain seq x y z
N MET A 1 15.27 7.22 10.99
CA MET A 1 16.04 8.23 10.26
C MET A 1 17.19 8.66 11.14
N LYS A 2 18.41 8.41 10.68
CA LYS A 2 19.62 8.89 11.31
C LYS A 2 20.17 9.95 10.37
N PHE A 3 20.38 11.16 10.87
CA PHE A 3 21.12 12.17 10.14
C PHE A 3 22.60 11.79 10.22
N SER A 4 23.37 12.13 9.19
CA SER A 4 24.82 12.06 9.31
C SER A 4 25.27 12.88 10.51
N ASP A 5 26.34 12.48 11.18
CA ASP A 5 26.84 13.20 12.36
C ASP A 5 27.18 14.68 12.05
N ASN A 6 27.40 15.01 10.78
CA ASN A 6 27.65 16.37 10.30
C ASN A 6 26.39 17.12 9.80
N GLY A 7 25.22 16.49 9.77
CA GLY A 7 23.94 17.12 9.39
C GLY A 7 23.77 17.51 7.92
N TYR A 8 24.74 17.20 7.05
CA TYR A 8 24.73 17.63 5.64
C TYR A 8 24.01 16.65 4.70
N TYR A 9 23.73 15.42 5.12
CA TYR A 9 23.04 14.43 4.27
C TYR A 9 22.10 13.51 5.06
N LEU A 10 21.08 13.02 4.36
CA LEU A 10 20.20 11.98 4.86
C LEU A 10 20.88 10.61 4.72
N GLU A 11 20.98 9.84 5.80
CA GLU A 11 21.48 8.46 5.72
C GLU A 11 20.42 7.49 5.16
N GLU A 12 19.14 7.82 5.28
CA GLU A 12 18.03 6.98 4.79
C GLU A 12 16.97 7.83 4.08
N TYR A 13 16.68 7.51 2.82
CA TYR A 13 15.66 8.14 2.00
C TYR A 13 14.31 7.42 2.14
N THR A 14 13.76 7.41 3.34
CA THR A 14 12.43 6.82 3.55
C THR A 14 11.35 7.71 2.95
N LYS A 15 10.50 7.14 2.10
CA LYS A 15 9.36 7.82 1.48
C LYS A 15 8.04 7.32 2.05
N CYS A 16 7.02 8.18 2.01
CA CYS A 16 5.65 7.78 2.26
C CYS A 16 5.20 6.78 1.19
N ASP A 17 4.65 5.63 1.60
CA ASP A 17 4.19 4.58 0.68
C ASP A 17 2.94 4.97 -0.11
N ASN A 18 2.24 6.03 0.30
CA ASN A 18 1.13 6.59 -0.45
C ASN A 18 1.57 7.71 -1.42
N CYS A 19 2.04 8.85 -0.88
CA CYS A 19 2.27 10.05 -1.70
C CYS A 19 3.73 10.26 -2.15
N GLY A 20 4.67 9.42 -1.72
CA GLY A 20 6.07 9.48 -2.14
C GLY A 20 6.92 10.61 -1.55
N VAL A 21 6.35 11.48 -0.70
CA VAL A 21 7.12 12.53 0.00
C VAL A 21 8.16 11.91 0.92
N LEU A 22 9.29 12.60 1.11
CA LEU A 22 10.31 12.20 2.07
C LEU A 22 9.81 12.38 3.50
N LEU A 23 10.04 11.36 4.33
CA LEU A 23 9.66 11.35 5.73
C LEU A 23 10.79 11.92 6.58
N TYR A 24 10.65 13.18 7.00
CA TYR A 24 11.64 13.86 7.86
C TYR A 24 11.41 13.65 9.36
N ARG A 25 10.21 13.19 9.74
CA ARG A 25 9.81 12.92 11.13
C ARG A 25 9.51 11.44 11.30
N SER A 26 9.29 11.01 12.54
CA SER A 26 8.85 9.64 12.81
C SER A 26 7.57 9.36 12.01
N PRO A 27 7.59 8.39 11.07
CA PRO A 27 6.43 8.13 10.24
C PRO A 27 5.39 7.32 11.02
N ILE A 28 4.13 7.42 10.58
CA ILE A 28 3.09 6.49 11.00
C ILE A 28 3.43 5.14 10.37
N ARG A 29 3.51 4.08 11.17
CA ARG A 29 3.87 2.73 10.71
C ARG A 29 2.66 1.82 10.85
N MET A 30 2.35 1.08 9.79
CA MET A 30 1.27 0.10 9.80
C MET A 30 1.69 -1.16 9.05
N THR A 31 1.13 -2.29 9.44
CA THR A 31 1.30 -3.56 8.72
C THR A 31 -0.02 -3.88 8.03
N VAL A 32 0.02 -3.99 6.70
CA VAL A 32 -1.15 -4.23 5.84
C VAL A 32 -0.78 -5.37 4.90
N ASP A 33 -1.56 -6.46 4.93
CA ASP A 33 -1.32 -7.67 4.14
C ASP A 33 0.13 -8.20 4.21
N GLY A 34 0.74 -8.10 5.39
CA GLY A 34 2.12 -8.53 5.64
C GLY A 34 3.21 -7.54 5.20
N ALA A 35 2.84 -6.43 4.55
CA ALA A 35 3.76 -5.36 4.20
C ALA A 35 3.82 -4.28 5.29
N ASN A 36 5.03 -3.90 5.68
CA ASN A 36 5.27 -2.80 6.64
C ASN A 36 5.30 -1.46 5.89
N LYS A 37 4.19 -0.73 5.93
CA LYS A 37 4.02 0.58 5.29
C LYS A 37 4.27 1.74 6.25
N ARG A 38 4.67 2.88 5.69
CA ARG A 38 5.09 4.11 6.37
C ARG A 38 4.41 5.32 5.72
N TYR A 39 3.81 6.19 6.53
CA TYR A 39 3.02 7.33 6.04
C TYR A 39 3.44 8.66 6.67
N CYS A 40 3.24 9.74 5.93
CA CYS A 40 3.55 11.10 6.38
C CYS A 40 2.42 11.77 7.17
N SER A 41 1.19 11.27 7.07
CA SER A 41 0.00 11.80 7.74
C SER A 41 -1.13 10.77 7.76
N ASP A 42 -2.11 10.97 8.64
CA ASP A 42 -3.33 10.15 8.70
C ASP A 42 -4.11 10.20 7.38
N TRP A 43 -4.13 11.34 6.71
CA TRP A 43 -4.72 11.46 5.38
C TRP A 43 -4.09 10.48 4.37
N CYS A 44 -2.77 10.29 4.42
CA CYS A 44 -2.11 9.30 3.56
C CYS A 44 -2.45 7.87 3.95
N VAL A 45 -2.72 7.59 5.22
CA VAL A 45 -3.20 6.27 5.66
C VAL A 45 -4.58 6.01 5.07
N ASP A 46 -5.52 6.93 5.28
CA ASP A 46 -6.92 6.77 4.88
C ASP A 46 -7.07 6.51 3.39
N TRP A 47 -6.33 7.27 2.56
CA TRP A 47 -6.37 7.11 1.11
C TRP A 47 -5.78 5.80 0.61
N ASP A 48 -4.68 5.35 1.22
CA ASP A 48 -4.09 4.05 0.88
C ASP A 48 -5.05 2.93 1.28
N MET A 49 -5.64 2.97 2.49
CA MET A 49 -6.60 1.97 2.95
C MET A 49 -7.84 1.91 2.05
N LYS A 50 -8.37 3.06 1.64
CA LYS A 50 -9.47 3.12 0.69
C LYS A 50 -9.08 2.48 -0.64
N ARG A 51 -7.92 2.81 -1.20
CA ARG A 51 -7.43 2.21 -2.45
C ARG A 51 -7.33 0.68 -2.34
N GLU A 52 -6.69 0.17 -1.28
CA GLU A 52 -6.55 -1.26 -1.07
C GLU A 52 -7.91 -1.96 -0.93
N SER A 53 -8.87 -1.35 -0.24
CA SER A 53 -10.24 -1.89 -0.13
C SER A 53 -10.94 -2.01 -1.48
N GLU A 54 -10.79 -1.01 -2.35
CA GLU A 54 -11.36 -1.02 -3.71
C GLU A 54 -10.70 -2.09 -4.59
N LEU A 55 -9.38 -2.26 -4.49
CA LEU A 55 -8.65 -3.32 -5.18
C LEU A 55 -9.09 -4.71 -4.71
N ALA A 56 -9.24 -4.90 -3.41
CA ALA A 56 -9.72 -6.16 -2.84
C ALA A 56 -11.17 -6.47 -3.28
N ASN A 57 -12.06 -5.48 -3.31
CA ASN A 57 -13.42 -5.63 -3.83
C ASN A 57 -13.41 -6.06 -5.29
N ARG A 58 -12.67 -5.35 -6.15
CA ARG A 58 -12.55 -5.68 -7.58
C ARG A 58 -11.98 -7.08 -7.82
N LYS A 59 -11.02 -7.51 -7.01
CA LYS A 59 -10.45 -8.86 -7.09
C LYS A 59 -11.49 -9.92 -6.73
N ARG A 60 -12.24 -9.72 -5.63
CA ARG A 60 -13.34 -10.62 -5.24
C ARG A 60 -14.42 -10.72 -6.32
N GLU A 61 -14.80 -9.59 -6.92
CA GLU A 61 -15.78 -9.55 -8.01
C GLU A 61 -15.29 -10.32 -9.24
N ALA A 62 -14.02 -10.14 -9.63
CA ALA A 62 -13.42 -10.88 -10.74
C ALA A 62 -13.36 -12.40 -10.46
N GLU A 63 -12.93 -12.79 -9.26
CA GLU A 63 -12.89 -14.19 -8.82
C GLU A 63 -14.28 -14.83 -8.75
N ALA A 64 -15.33 -14.05 -8.44
CA ALA A 64 -16.72 -14.53 -8.46
C ALA A 64 -17.27 -14.74 -9.88
N VAL A 65 -16.71 -14.08 -10.90
CA VAL A 65 -17.10 -14.25 -12.32
C VAL A 65 -16.43 -15.48 -12.95
N GLU A 66 -15.20 -15.78 -12.57
CA GLU A 66 -14.42 -16.91 -13.09
C GLU A 66 -15.11 -18.30 -12.99
N PRO A 67 -15.83 -18.68 -11.91
CA PRO A 67 -16.53 -19.98 -11.83
C PRO A 67 -17.73 -20.09 -12.80
N ARG A 68 -18.13 -19.00 -13.48
CA ARG A 68 -19.18 -19.01 -14.51
C ARG A 68 -18.63 -19.26 -15.92
N ARG A 69 -17.37 -18.90 -16.19
CA ARG A 69 -16.69 -19.20 -17.47
C ARG A 69 -16.34 -20.68 -17.60
N GLN A 70 -15.90 -21.31 -16.50
CA GLN A 70 -15.46 -22.71 -16.53
C GLN A 70 -16.63 -23.71 -16.70
N ARG A 71 -17.84 -23.38 -16.25
CA ARG A 71 -19.05 -24.18 -16.48
C ARG A 71 -19.57 -24.15 -17.93
N VAL A 72 -19.26 -23.12 -18.71
CA VAL A 72 -19.66 -23.02 -20.13
C VAL A 72 -18.69 -23.80 -21.03
N ALA A 73 -17.44 -24.00 -20.60
CA ALA A 73 -16.41 -24.72 -21.38
C ALA A 73 -16.49 -26.25 -21.29
N MET A 74 -17.13 -26.82 -20.24
CA MET A 74 -17.31 -28.28 -20.07
C MET A 74 -18.66 -28.81 -20.58
N GLY A 75 -19.43 -27.99 -21.29
CA GLY A 75 -20.73 -28.35 -21.87
C GLY A 75 -20.71 -28.33 -23.39
N LYS A 76 -19.91 -29.20 -24.02
CA LYS A 76 -20.07 -29.68 -25.39
C LYS A 76 -19.64 -31.14 -25.47
#